data_AF-A0A955ZFF4-F1
#
_entry.id   AF-A0A955ZFF4-F1
#
_cell.length_a   1.000
_cell.length_b   1.000
_cell.length_c   1.000
_cell.angle_alpha   90.00
_cell.angle_beta   90.00
_cell.angle_gamma   90.00
#
_symmetry.space_group_name_H-M   'P 1'
#
loop_
_entity.id
_entity.type
_entity.pdbx_description
1 polymer ?
#
loop_
_entity_poly.entity_id
_entity_poly.type
_entity_poly.pdbx_seq_one_letter_code
_entity_poly.pdbx_strand_id
1 'polypeptide(L)'
;MGPDGPDEQTESPFEYVPFEHLYSRALSDVANRRLDQLERKAAARALAFLLRERVVTERVATDVLTALYNSLDVAKVVRTLLLGLHDAPESDDRMTMWTRRTAERALAAGHVPSFVAALRILVGLGDFEGAVPTSWQVALLRAAEDPDRRRRAQAFLLRDEYARRFGAEPRWVRTVRARQLIEAVRRPRDREAHEQCPSTVGDHT
;
A
#
# COMPACT_ATOMS: atom_id res chain seq x y z
N MET A 1 13.69 58.77 -40.21
CA MET A 1 14.48 58.17 -39.12
C MET A 1 13.52 57.29 -38.34
N GLY A 2 13.52 56.00 -38.69
CA GLY A 2 12.68 54.97 -38.08
C GLY A 2 13.36 54.34 -36.86
N PRO A 3 12.65 53.49 -36.12
CA PRO A 3 12.87 53.26 -34.69
C PRO A 3 13.88 52.13 -34.43
N ASP A 4 14.86 52.37 -33.56
CA ASP A 4 15.69 51.33 -32.94
C ASP A 4 15.02 50.91 -31.63
N GLY A 5 14.11 49.94 -31.72
CA GLY A 5 13.68 49.16 -30.57
C GLY A 5 14.67 48.02 -30.35
N PRO A 6 15.38 47.95 -29.20
CA PRO A 6 16.14 46.76 -28.88
C PRO A 6 15.17 45.61 -28.64
N ASP A 7 15.26 44.58 -29.49
CA ASP A 7 14.57 43.31 -29.33
C ASP A 7 14.95 42.69 -27.97
N GLU A 8 14.04 42.79 -27.00
CA GLU A 8 14.04 41.93 -25.81
C GLU A 8 13.73 40.50 -26.27
N GLN A 9 14.77 39.78 -26.69
CA GLN A 9 14.73 38.33 -26.77
C GLN A 9 14.59 37.79 -25.35
N THR A 10 13.34 37.61 -24.94
CA THR A 10 13.00 36.82 -23.76
C THR A 10 13.28 35.37 -24.12
N GLU A 11 14.50 34.90 -23.88
CA GLU A 11 14.81 33.48 -23.86
C GLU A 11 13.96 32.82 -22.77
N SER A 12 12.83 32.21 -23.15
CA SER A 12 12.28 31.07 -22.45
C SER A 12 12.29 29.93 -23.46
N PRO A 13 12.96 28.78 -23.18
CA PRO A 13 12.29 27.81 -22.33
C PRO A 13 13.25 26.85 -21.58
N PHE A 14 13.11 26.76 -20.26
CA PHE A 14 13.45 25.51 -19.58
C PHE A 14 12.36 24.47 -19.88
N GLU A 15 12.28 23.96 -21.11
CA GLU A 15 11.45 22.78 -21.42
C GLU A 15 12.33 21.56 -21.70
N TYR A 16 13.12 21.20 -20.70
CA TYR A 16 13.63 19.83 -20.60
C TYR A 16 12.65 19.05 -19.73
N VAL A 17 11.66 18.38 -20.34
CA VAL A 17 10.72 17.48 -19.64
C VAL A 17 10.93 16.01 -20.04
N PRO A 18 12.15 15.46 -19.93
CA PRO A 18 12.50 14.11 -20.42
C PRO A 18 11.72 12.96 -19.77
N PHE A 19 10.86 13.23 -18.77
CA PHE A 19 10.09 12.19 -18.08
C PHE A 19 8.57 12.38 -18.13
N GLU A 20 8.00 13.39 -18.80
CA GLU A 20 6.53 13.58 -18.81
C GLU A 20 5.79 12.46 -19.53
N HIS A 21 6.35 12.01 -20.66
CA HIS A 21 5.82 10.88 -21.41
C HIS A 21 5.93 9.57 -20.61
N LEU A 22 7.05 9.36 -19.89
CA LEU A 22 7.25 8.20 -19.02
C LEU A 22 6.29 8.22 -17.83
N TYR A 23 6.06 9.39 -17.24
CA TYR A 23 5.13 9.60 -16.15
C TYR A 23 3.69 9.31 -16.58
N SER A 24 3.24 9.93 -17.68
CA SER A 24 1.90 9.74 -18.23
C SER A 24 1.63 8.28 -18.60
N ARG A 25 2.62 7.61 -19.20
CA ARG A 25 2.56 6.19 -19.50
C ARG A 25 2.47 5.35 -18.24
N ALA A 26 3.32 5.60 -17.25
CA ALA A 26 3.31 4.84 -16.00
C ALA A 26 1.98 4.98 -15.25
N LEU A 27 1.37 6.18 -15.23
CA LEU A 27 0.04 6.41 -14.68
C LEU A 27 -1.04 5.59 -15.40
N SER A 28 -1.05 5.67 -16.73
CA SER A 28 -1.98 4.90 -17.56
C SER A 28 -1.84 3.41 -17.34
N ASP A 29 -0.61 2.89 -17.37
CA ASP A 29 -0.31 1.46 -17.24
C ASP A 29 -0.66 0.95 -15.84
N VAL A 30 -0.45 1.73 -14.78
CA VAL A 30 -0.91 1.35 -13.43
C VAL A 30 -2.43 1.18 -13.38
N ALA A 31 -3.17 2.13 -13.94
CA ALA A 31 -4.64 2.13 -13.93
C ALA A 31 -5.27 1.13 -14.90
N ASN A 32 -4.50 0.62 -15.88
CA ASN A 32 -5.03 -0.22 -16.94
C ASN A 32 -5.30 -1.66 -16.46
N ARG A 33 -6.57 -1.98 -16.21
CA ARG A 33 -7.02 -3.32 -15.79
C ARG A 33 -6.86 -4.41 -16.85
N ARG A 34 -6.54 -4.06 -18.10
CA ARG A 34 -6.25 -5.05 -19.16
C ARG A 34 -4.83 -5.60 -19.05
N LEU A 35 -3.92 -4.86 -18.41
CA LEU A 35 -2.57 -5.32 -18.12
C LEU A 35 -2.57 -6.30 -16.95
N ASP A 36 -1.60 -7.21 -16.94
CA ASP A 36 -1.48 -8.17 -15.86
C ASP A 36 -0.97 -7.52 -14.56
N GLN A 37 -0.98 -8.28 -13.46
CA GLN A 37 -0.53 -7.73 -12.18
C GLN A 37 0.97 -7.43 -12.13
N LEU A 38 1.81 -8.07 -12.94
CA LEU A 38 3.26 -7.86 -12.94
C LEU A 38 3.60 -6.56 -13.67
N GLU A 39 2.98 -6.33 -14.82
CA GLU A 39 3.10 -5.10 -15.62
C GLU A 39 2.65 -3.89 -14.81
N ARG A 40 1.47 -3.96 -14.18
CA ARG A 40 0.96 -2.88 -13.34
C ARG A 40 1.86 -2.60 -12.12
N LYS A 41 2.51 -3.63 -11.55
CA LYS A 41 3.50 -3.45 -10.48
C LYS A 41 4.79 -2.81 -10.99
N ALA A 42 5.25 -3.16 -12.18
CA ALA A 42 6.41 -2.54 -12.80
C ALA A 42 6.16 -1.05 -13.08
N ALA A 43 4.99 -0.73 -13.65
CA ALA A 43 4.55 0.65 -13.86
C ALA A 43 4.44 1.43 -12.54
N ALA A 44 3.93 0.82 -11.47
CA ALA A 44 3.85 1.46 -10.15
C ALA A 44 5.23 1.78 -9.57
N ARG A 45 6.22 0.89 -9.76
CA ARG A 45 7.60 1.14 -9.34
C ARG A 45 8.25 2.26 -10.14
N ALA A 46 8.04 2.27 -11.46
CA ALA A 46 8.52 3.34 -12.32
C ALA A 46 7.89 4.68 -11.90
N LEU A 47 6.58 4.71 -11.65
CA LEU A 47 5.89 5.90 -11.17
C LEU A 47 6.41 6.37 -9.81
N ALA A 48 6.60 5.45 -8.85
CA ALA A 48 7.16 5.78 -7.54
C ALA A 48 8.60 6.33 -7.63
N PHE A 49 9.43 5.78 -8.53
CA PHE A 49 10.76 6.31 -8.82
C PHE A 49 10.67 7.75 -9.37
N LEU A 50 9.81 7.97 -10.37
CA LEU A 50 9.61 9.29 -10.97
C LEU A 50 9.09 10.33 -9.97
N LEU A 51 8.29 9.92 -8.98
CA LEU A 51 7.79 10.80 -7.92
C LEU A 51 8.89 11.26 -6.95
N ARG A 52 9.92 10.44 -6.73
CA ARG A 52 11.06 10.82 -5.89
C ARG A 52 11.99 11.83 -6.56
N GLU A 53 12.11 11.74 -7.88
CA GLU A 53 13.02 12.58 -8.68
C GLU A 53 12.38 13.91 -9.12
N ARG A 54 11.12 14.19 -8.75
CA ARG A 54 10.39 15.40 -9.18
C ARG A 54 9.74 16.15 -8.01
N VAL A 55 9.57 17.46 -8.21
CA VAL A 55 8.67 18.27 -7.38
C VAL A 55 7.24 17.77 -7.61
N VAL A 56 6.59 17.31 -6.54
CA VAL A 56 5.20 16.83 -6.60
C VAL A 56 4.26 18.02 -6.58
N THR A 57 3.79 18.42 -7.76
CA THR A 57 2.72 19.42 -7.88
C THR A 57 1.37 18.82 -7.48
N GLU A 58 0.39 19.66 -7.16
CA GLU A 58 -0.98 19.22 -6.85
C GLU A 58 -1.61 18.40 -7.99
N ARG A 59 -1.28 18.75 -9.25
CA ARG A 59 -1.73 18.00 -10.44
C ARG A 59 -1.14 16.59 -10.46
N VAL A 60 0.17 16.46 -10.26
CA VAL A 60 0.88 15.17 -10.18
C VAL A 60 0.31 14.31 -9.04
N ALA A 61 0.06 14.91 -7.88
CA ALA A 61 -0.57 14.21 -6.76
C ALA A 61 -1.97 13.69 -7.14
N THR A 62 -2.78 14.53 -7.79
CA THR A 62 -4.14 14.17 -8.24
C THR A 62 -4.15 13.01 -9.23
N ASP A 63 -3.23 13.02 -10.20
CA ASP A 63 -3.12 11.97 -11.20
C ASP A 63 -2.71 10.64 -10.55
N VAL A 64 -1.74 10.66 -9.63
CA VAL A 64 -1.29 9.46 -8.90
C VAL A 64 -2.41 8.92 -8.02
N LEU A 65 -3.15 9.79 -7.31
CA LEU A 65 -4.29 9.38 -6.50
C LEU A 65 -5.39 8.75 -7.36
N THR A 66 -5.60 9.26 -8.57
CA THR A 66 -6.53 8.68 -9.54
C THR A 66 -6.06 7.30 -10.01
N ALA A 67 -4.78 7.16 -10.37
CA ALA A 67 -4.20 5.87 -10.77
C ALA A 67 -4.24 4.84 -9.64
N LEU A 68 -3.99 5.27 -8.40
CA LEU A 68 -4.09 4.47 -7.19
C LEU A 68 -5.53 4.01 -6.96
N TYR A 69 -6.52 4.91 -7.10
CA TYR A 69 -7.93 4.57 -6.97
C TYR A 69 -8.36 3.51 -7.98
N ASN A 70 -7.90 3.63 -9.22
CA ASN A 70 -8.20 2.65 -10.26
C ASN A 70 -7.48 1.31 -10.05
N SER A 71 -6.52 1.26 -9.10
CA SER A 71 -5.67 0.11 -8.81
C SER A 71 -5.86 -0.51 -7.43
N LEU A 72 -6.99 -0.22 -6.78
CA LEU A 72 -7.31 -0.77 -5.47
C LEU A 72 -7.39 -2.30 -5.46
N ASP A 73 -7.54 -2.95 -6.61
CA ASP A 73 -7.55 -4.40 -6.81
C ASP A 73 -6.16 -5.07 -6.71
N VAL A 74 -5.08 -4.28 -6.62
CA VAL A 74 -3.70 -4.81 -6.50
C VAL A 74 -2.97 -4.16 -5.34
N ALA A 75 -2.99 -4.82 -4.16
CA ALA A 75 -2.42 -4.27 -2.93
C ALA A 75 -0.94 -3.86 -3.03
N LYS A 76 -0.13 -4.58 -3.83
CA LYS A 76 1.27 -4.21 -4.06
C LYS A 76 1.41 -2.88 -4.80
N VAL A 77 0.53 -2.63 -5.78
CA VAL A 77 0.49 -1.35 -6.53
C VAL A 77 0.11 -0.22 -5.59
N VAL A 78 -0.97 -0.39 -4.81
CA VAL A 78 -1.41 0.59 -3.79
C VAL A 78 -0.28 0.94 -2.83
N ARG A 79 0.37 -0.08 -2.26
CA ARG A 79 1.51 0.11 -1.35
C ARG A 79 2.65 0.87 -2.02
N THR A 80 3.04 0.48 -3.22
CA THR A 80 4.15 1.12 -3.95
C THR A 80 3.86 2.58 -4.26
N LEU A 81 2.65 2.91 -4.72
CA LEU A 81 2.30 4.30 -5.03
C LEU A 81 2.20 5.18 -3.78
N LEU A 82 1.59 4.68 -2.70
CA LEU A 82 1.51 5.43 -1.44
C LEU A 82 2.90 5.69 -0.84
N LEU A 83 3.82 4.72 -0.91
CA LEU A 83 5.20 4.93 -0.48
C LEU A 83 5.93 5.93 -1.38
N GLY A 84 5.73 5.85 -2.69
CA GLY A 84 6.30 6.82 -3.64
C GLY A 84 5.82 8.25 -3.36
N LEU A 85 4.55 8.42 -2.96
CA LEU A 85 4.02 9.72 -2.52
C LEU A 85 4.56 10.15 -1.15
N HIS A 86 4.73 9.21 -0.22
CA HIS A 86 5.27 9.52 1.11
C HIS A 86 6.74 9.96 1.06
N ASP A 87 7.53 9.35 0.19
CA ASP A 87 8.95 9.68 0.02
C ASP A 87 9.20 10.95 -0.80
N ALA A 88 8.14 11.58 -1.34
CA ALA A 88 8.27 12.82 -2.08
C ALA A 88 8.57 13.98 -1.12
N PRO A 89 9.49 14.90 -1.46
CA PRO A 89 9.74 16.10 -0.68
C PRO A 89 8.44 16.92 -0.60
N GLU A 90 8.00 17.25 0.63
CA GLU A 90 6.69 17.86 0.99
C GLU A 90 5.53 16.88 1.29
N SER A 91 5.77 15.78 2.02
CA SER A 91 4.67 14.96 2.54
C SER A 91 3.96 15.63 3.74
N ASP A 92 2.99 16.47 3.42
CA ASP A 92 2.14 17.29 4.31
C ASP A 92 0.96 16.49 4.93
N ASP A 93 0.15 17.13 5.79
CA ASP A 93 -1.11 16.60 6.39
C ASP A 93 -2.02 15.88 5.36
N ARG A 94 -1.92 16.31 4.11
CA ARG A 94 -2.59 15.74 2.94
C ARG A 94 -2.32 14.24 2.80
N MET A 95 -1.12 13.76 3.11
CA MET A 95 -0.76 12.35 2.96
C MET A 95 -1.52 11.47 3.95
N THR A 96 -1.69 11.92 5.18
CA THR A 96 -2.52 11.25 6.20
C THR A 96 -3.98 11.18 5.72
N MET A 97 -4.52 12.30 5.22
CA MET A 97 -5.87 12.36 4.67
C MET A 97 -6.07 11.42 3.46
N TRP A 98 -5.16 11.43 2.49
CA TRP A 98 -5.25 10.60 1.28
C TRP A 98 -5.12 9.12 1.59
N THR A 99 -4.20 8.75 2.49
CA THR A 99 -4.02 7.36 2.93
C THR A 99 -5.27 6.87 3.67
N ARG A 100 -5.88 7.72 4.52
CA ARG A 100 -7.16 7.43 5.18
C ARG A 100 -8.27 7.19 4.17
N ARG A 101 -8.49 8.10 3.22
CA ARG A 101 -9.50 7.94 2.15
C ARG A 101 -9.26 6.68 1.31
N THR A 102 -8.01 6.34 1.05
CA THR A 102 -7.63 5.12 0.34
C THR A 102 -8.04 3.87 1.12
N ALA A 103 -7.76 3.84 2.42
CA ALA A 103 -8.17 2.74 3.30
C ALA A 103 -9.69 2.59 3.32
N GLU A 104 -10.45 3.69 3.46
CA GLU A 104 -11.92 3.69 3.45
C GLU A 104 -12.47 3.11 2.15
N ARG A 105 -11.94 3.54 1.01
CA ARG A 105 -12.38 3.07 -0.31
C ARG A 105 -12.02 1.60 -0.55
N ALA A 106 -10.80 1.19 -0.20
CA ALA A 106 -10.40 -0.22 -0.30
C ALA A 106 -11.30 -1.12 0.56
N LEU A 107 -11.67 -0.65 1.75
CA LEU A 107 -12.60 -1.36 2.63
C LEU A 107 -14.01 -1.42 2.05
N ALA A 108 -14.53 -0.29 1.54
CA ALA A 108 -15.85 -0.23 0.90
C ALA A 108 -15.95 -1.14 -0.33
N ALA A 109 -14.85 -1.28 -1.09
CA ALA A 109 -14.73 -2.20 -2.22
C ALA A 109 -14.50 -3.67 -1.81
N GLY A 110 -14.45 -3.99 -0.51
CA GLY A 110 -14.18 -5.34 -0.01
C GLY A 110 -12.74 -5.83 -0.24
N HIS A 111 -11.82 -4.94 -0.65
CA HIS A 111 -10.45 -5.31 -0.99
C HIS A 111 -9.52 -5.23 0.22
N VAL A 112 -9.68 -6.20 1.13
CA VAL A 112 -8.94 -6.31 2.41
C VAL A 112 -7.42 -6.15 2.25
N PRO A 113 -6.74 -6.76 1.25
CA PRO A 113 -5.30 -6.61 1.11
C PRO A 113 -4.85 -5.15 0.89
N SER A 114 -5.60 -4.37 0.13
CA SER A 114 -5.28 -2.95 -0.12
C SER A 114 -5.63 -2.08 1.08
N PHE A 115 -6.74 -2.40 1.77
CA PHE A 115 -7.10 -1.76 3.03
C PHE A 115 -5.99 -1.91 4.08
N VAL A 116 -5.51 -3.15 4.30
CA VAL A 116 -4.42 -3.39 5.26
C VAL A 116 -3.12 -2.72 4.81
N ALA A 117 -2.80 -2.72 3.52
CA ALA A 117 -1.62 -2.03 2.99
C ALA A 117 -1.67 -0.52 3.26
N ALA A 118 -2.80 0.13 2.97
CA ALA A 118 -3.00 1.56 3.23
C ALA A 118 -2.93 1.86 4.73
N LEU A 119 -3.55 1.03 5.57
CA LEU A 119 -3.54 1.22 7.02
C LEU A 119 -2.14 1.06 7.63
N ARG A 120 -1.32 0.13 7.11
CA ARG A 120 0.09 0.00 7.52
C ARG A 120 0.90 1.26 7.21
N ILE A 121 0.66 1.87 6.05
CA ILE A 121 1.30 3.14 5.68
C ILE A 121 0.80 4.25 6.59
N LEU A 122 -0.52 4.33 6.85
CA LEU A 122 -1.10 5.32 7.75
C LEU A 122 -0.50 5.23 9.17
N VAL A 123 -0.30 4.01 9.69
CA VAL A 123 0.42 3.77 10.95
C VAL A 123 1.88 4.22 10.88
N GLY A 124 2.50 4.31 9.71
CA GLY A 124 3.85 4.87 9.54
C GLY A 124 3.91 6.40 9.57
N LEU A 125 2.82 7.11 9.24
CA LEU A 125 2.81 8.57 9.09
C LEU A 125 2.79 9.30 10.42
N GLY A 126 3.68 10.29 10.61
CA GLY A 126 3.85 11.09 11.84
C GLY A 126 2.54 11.63 12.44
N ASP A 127 1.69 12.21 11.60
CA ASP A 127 0.47 12.92 12.03
C ASP A 127 -0.72 12.00 12.31
N PHE A 128 -0.58 10.69 12.10
CA PHE A 128 -1.64 9.75 12.45
C PHE A 128 -1.60 9.42 13.95
N GLU A 129 -2.63 9.86 14.67
CA GLU A 129 -2.79 9.70 16.12
C GLU A 129 -3.17 8.28 16.57
N GLY A 130 -3.42 7.36 15.63
CA GLY A 130 -3.79 5.98 15.93
C GLY A 130 -5.29 5.73 16.06
N ALA A 131 -6.15 6.74 16.01
CA ALA A 131 -7.60 6.52 16.07
C ALA A 131 -8.11 5.70 14.87
N VAL A 132 -8.58 4.47 15.13
CA VAL A 132 -9.12 3.57 14.11
C VAL A 132 -10.65 3.45 14.26
N PRO A 133 -11.45 3.80 13.24
CA PRO A 133 -12.92 3.63 13.26
C PRO A 133 -13.37 2.20 13.54
N THR A 134 -14.50 2.01 14.21
CA THR A 134 -15.04 0.68 14.54
C THR A 134 -15.18 -0.24 13.33
N SER A 135 -15.61 0.30 12.18
CA SER A 135 -15.72 -0.46 10.93
C SER A 135 -14.39 -1.07 10.48
N TRP A 136 -13.29 -0.32 10.63
CA TRP A 136 -11.94 -0.78 10.32
C TRP A 136 -11.48 -1.84 11.33
N GLN A 137 -11.77 -1.64 12.62
CA GLN A 137 -11.47 -2.64 13.66
C GLN A 137 -12.14 -3.99 13.33
N VAL A 138 -13.42 -3.97 12.95
CA VAL A 138 -14.16 -5.17 12.54
C VAL A 138 -13.53 -5.81 11.31
N ALA A 139 -13.12 -5.03 10.32
CA ALA A 139 -12.45 -5.54 9.12
C ALA A 139 -11.11 -6.22 9.45
N LEU A 140 -10.33 -5.66 10.38
CA LEU A 140 -9.08 -6.24 10.85
C LEU A 140 -9.28 -7.55 11.62
N LEU A 141 -10.31 -7.60 12.47
CA LEU A 141 -10.67 -8.83 13.18
C LEU A 141 -11.07 -9.94 12.20
N ARG A 142 -11.89 -9.61 11.19
CA ARG A 142 -12.24 -10.55 10.12
C ARG A 142 -11.01 -10.99 9.32
N ALA A 143 -10.10 -10.07 8.99
CA ALA A 143 -8.86 -10.38 8.29
C ALA A 143 -7.96 -11.32 9.11
N ALA A 144 -7.94 -11.19 10.44
CA ALA A 144 -7.22 -12.08 11.34
C ALA A 144 -7.85 -13.47 11.50
N GLU A 145 -9.10 -13.64 11.06
CA GLU A 145 -9.84 -14.91 11.06
C GLU A 145 -9.96 -15.52 9.66
N ASP A 146 -9.46 -14.84 8.63
CA ASP A 146 -9.55 -15.26 7.23
C ASP A 146 -8.88 -16.64 7.04
N PRO A 147 -9.48 -17.62 6.34
CA PRO A 147 -8.84 -18.91 6.08
C PRO A 147 -7.49 -18.80 5.35
N ASP A 148 -7.31 -17.77 4.52
CA ASP A 148 -6.07 -17.50 3.80
C ASP A 148 -4.97 -17.01 4.77
N ARG A 149 -3.96 -17.86 4.97
CA ARG A 149 -2.77 -17.58 5.80
C ARG A 149 -2.09 -16.28 5.44
N ARG A 150 -2.05 -15.90 4.16
CA ARG A 150 -1.38 -14.66 3.72
C ARG A 150 -2.15 -13.43 4.19
N ARG A 151 -3.49 -13.48 4.15
CA ARG A 151 -4.35 -12.37 4.61
C ARG A 151 -4.27 -12.21 6.13
N ARG A 152 -4.33 -13.33 6.89
CA ARG A 152 -4.12 -13.29 8.34
C ARG A 152 -2.76 -12.72 8.72
N ALA A 153 -1.69 -13.16 8.05
CA ALA A 153 -0.35 -12.68 8.31
C ALA A 153 -0.23 -11.16 8.12
N GLN A 154 -0.92 -10.56 7.13
CA GLN A 154 -0.94 -9.10 6.97
C GLN A 154 -1.61 -8.39 8.15
N ALA A 155 -2.72 -8.94 8.67
CA ALA A 155 -3.38 -8.38 9.86
C ALA A 155 -2.49 -8.48 11.11
N PHE A 156 -1.76 -9.59 11.28
CA PHE A 156 -0.80 -9.75 12.38
C PHE A 156 0.37 -8.77 12.29
N LEU A 157 0.94 -8.58 11.09
CA LEU A 157 2.01 -7.60 10.89
C LEU A 157 1.56 -6.17 11.19
N LEU A 158 0.37 -5.78 10.73
CA LEU A 158 -0.20 -4.48 11.04
C LEU A 158 -0.42 -4.31 12.55
N ARG A 159 -0.88 -5.36 13.25
CA ARG A 159 -1.04 -5.36 14.70
C ARG A 159 0.30 -5.06 15.40
N ASP A 160 1.36 -5.75 15.00
CA ASP A 160 2.70 -5.56 15.57
C ASP A 160 3.24 -4.15 15.28
N GLU A 161 3.04 -3.63 14.07
CA GLU A 161 3.40 -2.25 13.69
C GLU A 161 2.65 -1.21 14.53
N TYR A 162 1.33 -1.38 14.69
CA TYR A 162 0.49 -0.50 15.47
C TYR A 162 0.92 -0.49 16.95
N ALA A 163 1.11 -1.68 17.55
CA ALA A 163 1.51 -1.80 18.95
C ALA A 163 2.88 -1.17 19.22
N ARG A 164 3.85 -1.35 18.30
CA ARG A 164 5.17 -0.70 18.42
C ARG A 164 5.10 0.82 18.41
N ARG A 165 4.23 1.39 17.56
CA ARG A 165 4.13 2.85 17.43
C ARG A 165 3.39 3.49 18.60
N PHE A 166 2.21 2.98 18.94
CA PHE A 166 1.32 3.67 19.85
C PHE A 166 1.44 3.18 21.31
N GLY A 167 2.09 2.04 21.56
CA GLY A 167 2.28 1.44 22.88
C GLY A 167 0.99 0.91 23.55
N ALA A 168 -0.15 1.56 23.32
CA ALA A 168 -1.46 1.13 23.76
C ALA A 168 -2.00 0.01 22.86
N GLU A 169 -2.49 -1.08 23.48
CA GLU A 169 -3.19 -2.15 22.79
C GLU A 169 -4.72 -1.99 22.95
N PRO A 170 -5.40 -1.24 22.06
CA PRO A 170 -6.86 -1.20 22.06
C PRO A 170 -7.44 -2.60 21.91
N ARG A 171 -8.72 -2.77 22.26
CA ARG A 171 -9.38 -4.09 22.30
C ARG A 171 -9.13 -4.93 21.04
N TRP A 172 -9.23 -4.32 19.86
CA TRP A 172 -9.01 -5.02 18.60
C TRP A 172 -7.57 -5.55 18.45
N VAL A 173 -6.55 -4.78 18.86
CA VAL A 173 -5.14 -5.21 18.85
C VAL A 173 -4.94 -6.43 19.75
N ARG A 174 -5.48 -6.38 20.97
CA ARG A 174 -5.43 -7.51 21.92
C ARG A 174 -6.11 -8.76 21.37
N THR A 175 -7.27 -8.60 20.74
CA THR A 175 -7.98 -9.72 20.12
C THR A 175 -7.20 -10.32 18.96
N VAL A 176 -6.65 -9.49 18.04
CA VAL A 176 -5.81 -9.98 16.95
C VAL A 176 -4.56 -10.70 17.48
N ARG A 177 -3.93 -10.19 18.54
CA ARG A 177 -2.81 -10.86 19.23
C ARG A 177 -3.22 -12.23 19.78
N ALA A 178 -4.36 -12.32 20.45
CA ALA A 178 -4.86 -13.60 20.96
C ALA A 178 -5.09 -14.62 19.83
N ARG A 179 -5.65 -14.19 18.68
CA ARG A 179 -5.80 -15.04 17.49
C ARG A 179 -4.45 -15.54 16.96
N GLN A 180 -3.45 -14.66 16.90
CA GLN A 180 -2.09 -15.01 16.47
C GLN A 180 -1.44 -16.04 17.41
N LEU A 181 -1.60 -15.90 18.73
CA LEU A 181 -1.08 -16.86 19.71
C LEU A 181 -1.74 -18.24 19.57
N ILE A 182 -3.06 -18.28 19.39
CA ILE A 182 -3.78 -19.54 19.13
C ILE A 182 -3.26 -20.21 17.86
N GLU A 183 -3.03 -19.44 16.78
CA GLU A 183 -2.45 -19.99 15.54
C GLU A 183 -1.03 -20.53 15.76
N ALA A 184 -0.19 -19.81 16.52
CA ALA A 184 1.17 -20.25 16.83
C ALA A 184 1.19 -21.58 17.61
N VAL A 185 0.26 -21.77 18.55
CA VAL A 185 0.13 -23.02 19.35
C VAL A 185 -0.41 -24.19 18.52
N ARG A 186 -1.23 -23.95 17.49
CA ARG A 186 -1.75 -25.01 16.61
C ARG A 186 -0.67 -25.56 15.64
N ARG A 187 0.24 -24.71 15.16
CA ARG A 187 1.28 -25.09 14.19
C ARG A 187 2.21 -26.25 14.61
N PRO A 188 2.68 -26.39 15.86
CA PRO A 188 3.52 -27.53 16.24
C PRO A 188 2.77 -28.88 16.19
N ARG A 189 1.47 -28.91 16.53
CA ARG A 189 0.67 -30.15 16.53
C ARG A 189 0.45 -30.74 15.13
N ASP A 190 0.32 -29.89 14.11
CA ASP A 190 0.13 -30.36 12.73
C ASP A 190 1.42 -30.93 12.11
N ARG A 191 2.61 -30.52 12.60
CA ARG A 191 3.89 -31.10 12.16
C ARG A 191 4.15 -32.47 12.80
N GLU A 192 3.91 -32.59 14.10
CA GLU A 192 4.07 -33.85 14.83
C GLU A 192 3.10 -34.93 14.31
N ALA A 193 1.87 -34.56 13.95
CA ALA A 193 0.89 -35.49 13.37
C ALA A 193 1.28 -36.01 11.97
N HIS A 194 2.04 -35.24 11.19
CA HIS A 194 2.56 -35.68 9.89
C HIS A 194 3.85 -36.50 9.99
N GLU A 195 4.67 -36.27 11.02
CA GLU A 195 5.89 -37.04 11.28
C GLU A 195 5.61 -38.38 11.99
N GLN A 196 4.44 -38.56 12.60
CA GLN A 196 4.02 -39.78 13.31
C GLN A 196 3.14 -40.74 12.50
N CYS A 197 3.12 -40.66 11.16
CA CYS A 197 2.62 -41.78 10.36
C CYS A 197 3.79 -42.76 10.11
N PRO A 198 3.95 -43.83 10.90
CA PRO A 198 4.88 -44.88 10.54
C PRO A 198 4.40 -45.49 9.22
N SER A 199 5.25 -45.45 8.20
CA SER A 199 5.10 -46.26 7.00
C SER A 199 5.17 -47.73 7.41
N THR A 200 4.05 -48.33 7.81
CA THR A 200 3.85 -49.78 7.81
C THR A 200 3.70 -50.24 6.36
N VAL A 201 4.82 -50.20 5.63
CA VAL A 201 5.00 -51.06 4.45
C VAL A 201 5.45 -52.40 5.01
N GLY A 202 4.47 -53.24 5.31
CA GLY A 202 4.72 -54.66 5.41
C GLY A 202 4.90 -55.21 4.01
N ASP A 203 6.10 -55.65 3.67
CA ASP A 203 6.30 -56.57 2.55
C ASP A 203 6.44 -57.97 3.12
N HIS A 204 5.36 -58.73 2.94
CA HIS A 204 5.37 -60.18 2.93
C HIS A 204 6.07 -60.66 1.67
N THR A 205 7.20 -61.35 1.82
CA THR A 205 7.51 -62.60 1.11
C THR A 205 8.70 -63.28 1.78
#